data_AF-A0A7U7I8G1-F1
#
_entry.id   AF-A0A7U7I8G1-F1
#
_cell.length_a   1.000
_cell.length_b   1.000
_cell.length_c   1.000
_cell.angle_alpha   90.00
_cell.angle_beta   90.00
_cell.angle_gamma   90.00
#
_symmetry.space_group_name_H-M   'P 1'
#
loop_
_entity.id
_entity.type
_entity.pdbx_description
1 polymer ?
#
loop_
_entity_poly.entity_id
_entity_poly.type
_entity_poly.pdbx_seq_one_letter_code
_entity_poly.pdbx_strand_id
1 'polypeptide(L)'
;MPIPAAVGAAIVWGYRAYRGYTAYEATMTAKETAEMLAEIAKRKEQVKKVLQSTIDSFAKEIDVKSSTFAKADNGGRSTISRRGGEGSTFKEYIERKIPFRPAISITCNWALNSPITVPRRIRKKVPGDVVETTIDIALKQTTASLIFEAIDGALDWKSPLKAEPNYDRASRKAILGEPVTRPRRISEIFPFWPRPKGSLAPDLVIVEYRQQPFEVPNVFAAVEIKFPGDWVKEDQLRGYAVLMKTDNKVALLRVPEDCTGYKQDGASRTESGRSSGRKHR
;
A
#
# COMPACT_ATOMS: atom_id res chain seq x y z
N MET A 1 13.63 14.58 9.75
CA MET A 1 12.61 15.53 10.32
C MET A 1 11.80 14.87 11.43
N PRO A 2 11.06 15.59 12.31
CA PRO A 2 10.18 14.94 13.28
C PRO A 2 9.01 14.26 12.53
N ILE A 3 8.84 12.95 12.77
CA ILE A 3 7.75 12.08 12.28
C ILE A 3 6.35 12.75 12.31
N PRO A 4 6.01 13.60 13.31
CA PRO A 4 4.78 14.40 13.31
C PRO A 4 4.47 15.19 12.02
N ALA A 5 5.48 15.71 11.32
CA ALA A 5 5.28 16.50 10.10
C ALA A 5 4.85 15.62 8.91
N ALA A 6 5.41 14.41 8.81
CA ALA A 6 5.08 13.45 7.75
C ALA A 6 3.70 12.82 7.94
N VAL A 7 3.30 12.56 9.20
CA VAL A 7 1.92 12.19 9.55
C VAL A 7 0.94 13.29 9.18
N GLY A 8 1.30 14.55 9.46
CA GLY A 8 0.54 15.71 9.04
C GLY A 8 0.33 15.75 7.52
N ALA A 9 1.36 15.46 6.73
CA ALA A 9 1.28 15.43 5.28
C ALA A 9 0.33 14.33 4.77
N ALA A 10 0.44 13.08 5.22
CA ALA A 10 -0.42 11.98 4.76
C ALA A 10 -1.91 12.21 5.05
N ILE A 11 -2.20 12.80 6.20
CA ILE A 11 -3.55 13.21 6.59
C ILE A 11 -4.04 14.38 5.73
N VAL A 12 -3.19 15.37 5.48
CA VAL A 12 -3.50 16.49 4.59
C VAL A 12 -3.76 15.98 3.17
N TRP A 13 -3.02 14.98 2.69
CA TRP A 13 -3.24 14.36 1.38
C TRP A 13 -4.52 13.53 1.32
N GLY A 14 -4.81 12.72 2.34
CA GLY A 14 -6.09 12.02 2.43
C GLY A 14 -7.27 13.00 2.48
N TYR A 15 -7.11 14.11 3.20
CA TYR A 15 -8.09 15.19 3.25
C TYR A 15 -8.18 15.98 1.94
N ARG A 16 -7.08 16.22 1.23
CA ARG A 16 -7.06 16.83 -0.10
C ARG A 16 -7.67 15.93 -1.17
N ALA A 17 -7.48 14.62 -1.09
CA ALA A 17 -8.14 13.66 -1.96
C ALA A 17 -9.66 13.67 -1.72
N TYR A 18 -10.08 13.67 -0.44
CA TYR A 18 -11.47 13.86 -0.06
C TYR A 18 -12.03 15.21 -0.57
N ARG A 19 -11.30 16.31 -0.35
CA ARG A 19 -11.70 17.67 -0.77
C ARG A 19 -11.73 17.84 -2.28
N GLY A 20 -10.71 17.35 -3.00
CA GLY A 20 -10.63 17.38 -4.46
C GLY A 20 -11.78 16.61 -5.10
N TYR A 21 -12.18 15.49 -4.49
CA TYR A 21 -13.37 14.75 -4.91
C TYR A 21 -14.67 15.53 -4.62
N THR A 22 -14.83 16.09 -3.42
CA THR A 22 -16.03 16.89 -3.06
C THR A 22 -16.14 18.20 -3.84
N ALA A 23 -15.01 18.85 -4.18
CA ALA A 23 -14.97 20.10 -4.93
C ALA A 23 -15.24 19.88 -6.42
N TYR A 24 -14.89 18.70 -6.96
CA TYR A 24 -15.28 18.29 -8.30
C TYR A 24 -16.80 18.12 -8.46
N GLU A 25 -17.54 17.93 -7.36
CA GLU A 25 -18.99 17.65 -7.37
C GLU A 25 -19.85 18.67 -6.59
N ALA A 26 -19.34 19.85 -6.22
CA ALA A 26 -20.00 20.72 -5.24
C ALA A 26 -21.33 21.36 -5.71
N THR A 27 -22.44 20.78 -5.23
CA THR A 27 -23.71 21.46 -4.86
C THR A 27 -24.14 21.02 -3.45
N MET A 28 -23.31 21.22 -2.43
CA MET A 28 -23.66 20.90 -1.02
C MET A 28 -24.11 22.15 -0.26
N THR A 29 -25.03 21.98 0.69
CA THR A 29 -25.52 23.08 1.55
C THR A 29 -24.58 23.39 2.72
N ALA A 30 -24.64 24.61 3.26
CA ALA A 30 -23.72 25.10 4.29
C ALA A 30 -23.73 24.29 5.60
N LYS A 31 -24.89 23.71 5.98
CA LYS A 31 -25.04 22.91 7.20
C LYS A 31 -24.38 21.53 7.06
N GLU A 32 -24.60 20.87 5.93
CA GLU A 32 -23.95 19.60 5.59
C GLU A 32 -22.43 19.77 5.53
N THR A 33 -21.94 20.91 5.01
CA THR A 33 -20.51 21.19 5.04
C THR A 33 -19.94 21.38 6.44
N ALA A 34 -20.69 21.94 7.39
CA ALA A 34 -20.21 22.16 8.75
C ALA A 34 -20.15 20.85 9.57
N GLU A 35 -21.18 20.02 9.48
CA GLU A 35 -21.23 18.69 10.11
C GLU A 35 -20.14 17.77 9.53
N MET A 36 -19.97 17.81 8.22
CA MET A 36 -18.88 17.12 7.51
C MET A 36 -17.50 17.59 8.01
N LEU A 37 -17.26 18.90 8.16
CA LEU A 37 -15.98 19.44 8.65
C LEU A 37 -15.68 18.99 10.09
N ALA A 38 -16.69 18.91 10.96
CA ALA A 38 -16.53 18.45 12.34
C ALA A 38 -16.21 16.95 12.43
N GLU A 39 -16.90 16.11 11.64
CA GLU A 39 -16.60 14.68 11.56
C GLU A 39 -15.19 14.43 11.01
N ILE A 40 -14.79 15.21 10.01
CA ILE A 40 -13.44 15.20 9.45
C ILE A 40 -12.41 15.56 10.51
N ALA A 41 -12.63 16.60 11.32
CA ALA A 41 -11.68 16.99 12.36
C ALA A 41 -11.49 15.89 13.41
N LYS A 42 -12.56 15.18 13.78
CA LYS A 42 -12.50 14.05 14.72
C LYS A 42 -11.79 12.84 14.13
N ARG A 43 -12.09 12.48 12.87
CA ARG A 43 -11.39 11.40 12.14
C ARG A 43 -9.92 11.73 11.94
N LYS A 44 -9.58 13.00 11.68
CA LYS A 44 -8.21 13.49 11.52
C LYS A 44 -7.34 13.15 12.72
N GLU A 45 -7.84 13.36 13.94
CA GLU A 45 -7.06 13.14 15.16
C GLU A 45 -6.90 11.65 15.50
N GLN A 46 -7.94 10.84 15.26
CA GLN A 46 -7.84 9.38 15.40
C GLN A 46 -6.87 8.78 14.38
N VAL A 47 -7.00 9.16 13.11
CA VAL A 47 -6.10 8.74 12.04
C VAL A 47 -4.66 9.16 12.35
N LYS A 48 -4.44 10.37 12.88
CA LYS A 48 -3.12 10.84 13.31
C LYS A 48 -2.44 9.94 14.33
N LYS A 49 -3.14 9.58 15.41
CA LYS A 49 -2.56 8.74 16.47
C LYS A 49 -2.21 7.34 15.98
N VAL A 50 -3.10 6.73 15.19
CA VAL A 50 -2.89 5.36 14.68
C VAL A 50 -1.84 5.32 13.56
N LEU A 51 -1.80 6.33 12.69
CA LEU A 51 -0.74 6.47 11.70
C LEU A 51 0.62 6.68 12.36
N GLN A 52 0.71 7.54 13.37
CA GLN A 52 1.95 7.81 14.09
C GLN A 52 2.53 6.54 14.71
N SER A 53 1.74 5.75 15.43
CA SER A 53 2.22 4.50 16.03
C SER A 53 2.65 3.47 14.96
N THR A 54 1.91 3.39 13.87
CA THR A 54 2.25 2.52 12.73
C THR A 54 3.57 2.94 12.09
N ILE A 55 3.74 4.24 11.84
CA ILE A 55 4.96 4.82 11.26
C ILE A 55 6.16 4.59 12.18
N ASP A 56 6.00 4.80 13.49
CA ASP A 56 7.09 4.60 14.47
C ASP A 56 7.52 3.12 14.53
N SER A 57 6.58 2.19 14.50
CA SER A 57 6.88 0.75 14.43
C SER A 57 7.61 0.39 13.14
N PHE A 58 7.17 0.97 12.02
CA PHE A 58 7.80 0.77 10.71
C PHE A 58 9.21 1.32 10.64
N ALA A 59 9.42 2.54 11.10
CA ALA A 59 10.72 3.19 11.13
C ALA A 59 11.73 2.34 11.91
N LYS A 60 11.32 1.83 13.08
CA LYS A 60 12.13 0.90 13.88
C LYS A 60 12.48 -0.38 13.11
N GLU A 61 11.50 -1.03 12.46
CA GLU A 61 11.78 -2.24 11.68
C GLU A 61 12.73 -1.96 10.51
N ILE A 62 12.56 -0.82 9.84
CA ILE A 62 13.43 -0.38 8.75
C ILE A 62 14.87 -0.19 9.24
N ASP A 63 15.06 0.51 10.35
CA ASP A 63 16.40 0.77 10.88
C ASP A 63 17.09 -0.51 11.34
N VAL A 64 16.36 -1.46 11.97
CA VAL A 64 16.91 -2.77 12.34
C VAL A 64 17.31 -3.59 11.12
N LYS A 65 16.41 -3.74 10.14
CA LYS A 65 16.63 -4.66 9.00
C LYS A 65 17.49 -4.07 7.88
N SER A 66 17.55 -2.76 7.72
CA SER A 66 18.36 -2.12 6.67
C SER A 66 19.86 -2.44 6.78
N SER A 67 20.35 -2.77 7.97
CA SER A 67 21.72 -3.26 8.21
C SER A 67 22.02 -4.65 7.63
N THR A 68 20.99 -5.46 7.36
CA THR A 68 21.11 -6.87 6.93
C THR A 68 20.85 -7.10 5.45
N PHE A 69 20.34 -6.11 4.72
CA PHE A 69 19.93 -6.26 3.33
C PHE A 69 21.08 -6.51 2.35
N ALA A 70 22.27 -5.98 2.64
CA ALA A 70 23.46 -6.18 1.81
C ALA A 70 23.89 -7.66 1.68
N LYS A 71 23.30 -8.57 2.47
CA LYS A 71 23.58 -10.02 2.45
C LYS A 71 22.38 -10.86 1.96
N ALA A 72 21.28 -10.25 1.54
CA ALA A 72 20.05 -10.98 1.22
C ALA A 72 20.07 -11.56 -0.19
N ASP A 73 19.80 -12.87 -0.29
CA ASP A 73 19.62 -13.60 -1.55
C ASP A 73 18.38 -13.08 -2.31
N ASN A 74 18.57 -12.64 -3.56
CA ASN A 74 17.61 -11.89 -4.42
C ASN A 74 16.41 -12.72 -4.92
N GLY A 75 16.12 -13.86 -4.29
CA GLY A 75 15.08 -14.75 -4.82
C GLY A 75 14.75 -16.01 -4.06
N GLY A 76 15.14 -16.13 -2.79
CA GLY A 76 14.76 -17.29 -1.99
C GLY A 76 13.24 -17.48 -1.90
N ARG A 77 12.78 -18.73 -1.80
CA ARG A 77 11.36 -19.06 -1.56
C ARG A 77 10.91 -18.50 -0.21
N SER A 78 9.73 -17.89 -0.16
CA SER A 78 9.10 -17.43 1.07
C SER A 78 8.68 -18.64 1.94
N THR A 79 8.49 -18.42 3.24
CA THR A 79 7.98 -19.44 4.18
C THR A 79 6.50 -19.78 3.96
N ILE A 80 5.80 -19.03 3.10
CA ILE A 80 4.41 -19.29 2.74
C ILE A 80 4.41 -20.21 1.52
N SER A 81 3.99 -21.46 1.72
CA SER A 81 3.63 -22.37 0.63
C SER A 81 2.14 -22.65 0.72
N ARG A 82 1.41 -22.53 -0.39
CA ARG A 82 -0.03 -22.86 -0.45
C ARG A 82 -0.25 -24.16 -1.23
N ARG A 83 -1.10 -25.02 -0.68
CA ARG A 83 -1.69 -26.18 -1.36
C ARG A 83 -3.13 -25.81 -1.75
N GLY A 84 -3.47 -25.80 -3.04
CA GLY A 84 -4.83 -25.51 -3.54
C GLY A 84 -4.87 -24.84 -4.93
N GLY A 85 -5.99 -25.01 -5.65
CA GLY A 85 -6.14 -24.66 -7.08
C GLY A 85 -6.15 -23.18 -7.45
N GLU A 86 -6.63 -22.27 -6.59
CA GLU A 86 -6.60 -20.82 -6.84
C GLU A 86 -5.19 -20.20 -6.78
N GLY A 87 -4.22 -20.94 -6.24
CA GLY A 87 -2.83 -20.49 -6.09
C GLY A 87 -1.88 -20.99 -7.17
N SER A 88 -2.33 -21.79 -8.15
CA SER A 88 -1.44 -22.43 -9.13
C SER A 88 -0.88 -21.44 -10.16
N THR A 89 -1.72 -20.57 -10.70
CA THR A 89 -1.33 -19.65 -11.80
C THR A 89 -0.35 -18.57 -11.38
N PHE A 90 -0.42 -18.10 -10.13
CA PHE A 90 0.44 -17.02 -9.61
C PHE A 90 1.36 -17.48 -8.49
N LYS A 91 1.54 -18.81 -8.34
CA LYS A 91 2.27 -19.42 -7.24
C LYS A 91 3.66 -18.80 -7.06
N GLU A 92 4.39 -18.64 -8.16
CA GLU A 92 5.77 -18.16 -8.16
C GLU A 92 5.89 -16.73 -7.63
N TYR A 93 4.92 -15.86 -7.96
CA TYR A 93 4.86 -14.48 -7.48
C TYR A 93 4.41 -14.40 -6.02
N ILE A 94 3.50 -15.28 -5.58
CA ILE A 94 3.02 -15.34 -4.18
C ILE A 94 4.12 -15.85 -3.24
N GLU A 95 4.81 -16.92 -3.65
CA GLU A 95 5.87 -17.56 -2.88
C GLU A 95 7.18 -16.75 -2.90
N ARG A 96 7.19 -15.57 -3.54
CA ARG A 96 8.34 -14.69 -3.57
C ARG A 96 8.62 -14.07 -2.20
N LYS A 97 9.89 -14.01 -1.82
CA LYS A 97 10.32 -13.30 -0.61
C LYS A 97 10.02 -11.81 -0.76
N ILE A 98 9.23 -11.28 0.18
CA ILE A 98 8.97 -9.86 0.34
C ILE A 98 9.68 -9.41 1.62
N PRO A 99 10.73 -8.60 1.53
CA PRO A 99 11.32 -8.02 2.72
C PRO A 99 10.36 -7.05 3.42
N PHE A 100 10.58 -6.80 4.71
CA PHE A 100 9.69 -5.96 5.52
C PHE A 100 8.21 -6.41 5.48
N ARG A 101 7.93 -7.67 5.11
CA ARG A 101 6.56 -8.19 5.02
C ARG A 101 5.74 -7.95 6.30
N PRO A 102 6.27 -8.13 7.53
CA PRO A 102 5.51 -7.81 8.75
C PRO A 102 5.07 -6.34 8.79
N ALA A 103 6.00 -5.41 8.54
CA ALA A 103 5.67 -4.00 8.40
C ALA A 103 4.58 -3.81 7.33
N ILE A 104 4.86 -4.16 6.07
CA ILE A 104 3.93 -3.99 4.93
C ILE A 104 2.54 -4.55 5.26
N SER A 105 2.49 -5.70 5.91
CA SER A 105 1.25 -6.35 6.36
C SER A 105 0.47 -5.51 7.37
N ILE A 106 1.13 -4.87 8.34
CA ILE A 106 0.48 -3.98 9.31
C ILE A 106 -0.18 -2.80 8.56
N THR A 107 0.55 -2.14 7.66
CA THR A 107 0.00 -1.02 6.86
C THR A 107 -1.16 -1.47 5.98
N CYS A 108 -1.00 -2.57 5.26
CA CYS A 108 -2.04 -3.10 4.39
C CYS A 108 -3.29 -3.52 5.19
N ASN A 109 -3.14 -4.23 6.32
CA ASN A 109 -4.28 -4.59 7.15
C ASN A 109 -4.96 -3.37 7.77
N TRP A 110 -4.19 -2.35 8.15
CA TRP A 110 -4.78 -1.09 8.59
C TRP A 110 -5.58 -0.42 7.47
N ALA A 111 -5.02 -0.33 6.26
CA ALA A 111 -5.71 0.23 5.10
C ALA A 111 -6.96 -0.58 4.70
N LEU A 112 -6.97 -1.90 4.96
CA LEU A 112 -8.16 -2.74 4.79
C LEU A 112 -9.23 -2.41 5.83
N ASN A 113 -8.85 -2.25 7.11
CA ASN A 113 -9.78 -2.05 8.23
C ASN A 113 -10.22 -0.59 8.42
N SER A 114 -9.45 0.37 7.92
CA SER A 114 -9.70 1.81 8.07
C SER A 114 -9.33 2.57 6.78
N PRO A 115 -9.95 2.21 5.64
CA PRO A 115 -9.68 2.88 4.37
C PRO A 115 -10.19 4.33 4.40
N ILE A 116 -9.52 5.20 3.65
CA ILE A 116 -10.09 6.48 3.24
C ILE A 116 -11.30 6.18 2.36
N THR A 117 -12.46 6.68 2.75
CA THR A 117 -13.71 6.56 2.00
C THR A 117 -14.00 7.85 1.25
N VAL A 118 -14.39 7.74 -0.01
CA VAL A 118 -14.88 8.86 -0.82
C VAL A 118 -16.26 8.52 -1.38
N PRO A 119 -17.19 9.48 -1.44
CA PRO A 119 -18.45 9.26 -2.13
C PRO A 119 -18.18 9.00 -3.62
N ARG A 120 -19.00 8.21 -4.29
CA ARG A 120 -19.00 8.07 -5.76
C ARG A 120 -20.43 7.99 -6.27
N ARG A 121 -20.76 8.84 -7.24
CA ARG A 121 -22.01 8.72 -7.98
C ARG A 121 -21.94 7.58 -8.97
N ILE A 122 -22.92 6.70 -8.91
CA ILE A 122 -23.16 5.66 -9.90
C ILE A 122 -24.45 6.02 -10.62
N ARG A 123 -24.37 6.07 -11.95
CA ARG A 123 -25.52 6.18 -12.83
C ARG A 123 -25.86 4.80 -13.34
N LYS A 124 -27.01 4.26 -12.94
CA LYS A 124 -27.52 2.98 -13.47
C LYS A 124 -28.69 3.28 -14.40
N LYS A 125 -28.55 2.91 -15.67
CA LYS A 125 -29.67 2.94 -16.62
C LYS A 125 -30.59 1.76 -16.31
N VAL A 126 -31.83 2.05 -15.98
CA VAL A 126 -32.93 1.10 -15.82
C VAL A 126 -33.89 1.37 -16.98
N PRO A 127 -34.65 0.40 -17.52
CA PRO A 127 -35.58 0.66 -18.62
C PRO A 127 -36.53 1.83 -18.26
N GLY A 128 -36.45 2.92 -19.02
CA GLY A 128 -37.25 4.14 -18.81
C GLY A 128 -36.61 5.25 -17.97
N ASP A 129 -35.63 4.94 -17.10
CA ASP A 129 -35.10 5.89 -16.11
C ASP A 129 -33.58 5.78 -15.89
N VAL A 130 -32.98 6.89 -15.45
CA VAL A 130 -31.60 6.93 -14.96
C VAL A 130 -31.64 7.12 -13.45
N VAL A 131 -31.32 6.08 -12.69
CA VAL A 131 -31.20 6.17 -11.24
C VAL A 131 -29.78 6.62 -10.91
N GLU A 132 -29.66 7.76 -10.23
CA GLU A 132 -28.40 8.25 -9.67
C GLU A 132 -28.34 7.91 -8.18
N THR A 133 -27.33 7.16 -7.77
CA THR A 133 -27.08 6.83 -6.36
C THR A 133 -25.65 7.18 -5.99
N THR A 134 -25.45 7.78 -4.81
CA THR A 134 -24.13 7.96 -4.22
C THR A 134 -23.82 6.77 -3.33
N ILE A 135 -22.69 6.12 -3.57
CA ILE A 135 -22.16 5.07 -2.69
C ILE A 135 -20.81 5.52 -2.13
N ASP A 136 -20.48 5.09 -0.91
CA ASP A 136 -19.13 5.30 -0.38
C ASP A 136 -18.18 4.23 -0.89
N ILE A 137 -17.04 4.65 -1.43
CA ILE A 137 -16.00 3.77 -1.93
C ILE A 137 -14.76 3.87 -1.05
N ALA A 138 -14.32 2.71 -0.58
CA ALA A 138 -13.09 2.54 0.17
C ALA A 138 -11.87 2.53 -0.76
N LEU A 139 -10.98 3.51 -0.63
CA LEU A 139 -9.72 3.62 -1.36
C LEU A 139 -8.58 2.92 -0.61
N LYS A 140 -8.67 1.59 -0.45
CA LYS A 140 -7.72 0.77 0.33
C LYS A 140 -6.27 0.91 -0.17
N GLN A 141 -6.06 0.78 -1.49
CA GLN A 141 -4.74 0.91 -2.11
C GLN A 141 -4.13 2.29 -1.87
N THR A 142 -4.87 3.35 -2.17
CA THR A 142 -4.44 4.73 -1.94
C THR A 142 -4.10 4.99 -0.48
N THR A 143 -4.90 4.42 0.44
CA THR A 143 -4.65 4.53 1.87
C THR A 143 -3.30 3.92 2.24
N ALA A 144 -3.00 2.72 1.75
CA ALA A 144 -1.70 2.09 1.97
C ALA A 144 -0.55 2.90 1.34
N SER A 145 -0.70 3.37 0.09
CA SER A 145 0.31 4.17 -0.61
C SER A 145 0.62 5.47 0.13
N LEU A 146 -0.39 6.17 0.67
CA LEU A 146 -0.20 7.37 1.48
C LEU A 146 0.59 7.09 2.76
N ILE A 147 0.35 5.95 3.42
CA ILE A 147 1.09 5.57 4.62
C ILE A 147 2.55 5.30 4.30
N PHE A 148 2.82 4.52 3.26
CA PHE A 148 4.18 4.26 2.83
C PHE A 148 4.92 5.55 2.46
N GLU A 149 4.27 6.48 1.76
CA GLU A 149 4.84 7.79 1.45
C GLU A 149 5.06 8.65 2.70
N ALA A 150 4.18 8.57 3.70
CA ALA A 150 4.38 9.22 4.99
C ALA A 150 5.63 8.70 5.70
N ILE A 151 5.80 7.37 5.74
CA ILE A 151 6.98 6.72 6.33
C ILE A 151 8.25 7.16 5.59
N ASP A 152 8.21 7.17 4.25
CA ASP A 152 9.34 7.61 3.45
C ASP A 152 9.70 9.07 3.72
N GLY A 153 8.71 9.97 3.77
CA GLY A 153 8.91 11.37 4.14
C GLY A 153 9.45 11.56 5.56
N ALA A 154 9.01 10.74 6.53
CA ALA A 154 9.51 10.77 7.91
C ALA A 154 11.00 10.36 8.00
N LEU A 155 11.42 9.45 7.11
CA LEU A 155 12.79 8.97 6.98
C LEU A 155 13.60 9.78 5.96
N ASP A 156 13.23 11.04 5.73
CA ASP A 156 13.88 11.97 4.82
C ASP A 156 14.10 11.37 3.40
N TRP A 157 13.06 10.68 2.91
CA TRP A 157 13.00 9.97 1.62
C TRP A 157 14.00 8.81 1.48
N LYS A 158 14.47 8.26 2.60
CA LYS A 158 15.42 7.14 2.67
C LYS A 158 14.77 5.86 3.21
N SER A 159 13.44 5.73 3.13
CA SER A 159 12.80 4.43 3.33
C SER A 159 13.16 3.51 2.16
N PRO A 160 13.40 2.20 2.40
CA PRO A 160 13.52 1.23 1.32
C PRO A 160 12.19 0.98 0.60
N LEU A 161 11.06 1.39 1.18
CA LEU A 161 9.71 1.18 0.66
C LEU A 161 9.25 2.42 -0.12
N LYS A 162 9.09 2.28 -1.44
CA LYS A 162 8.65 3.35 -2.34
C LYS A 162 7.26 3.03 -2.89
N ALA A 163 6.26 3.85 -2.56
CA ALA A 163 4.87 3.65 -2.97
C ALA A 163 4.59 4.20 -4.37
N GLU A 164 3.94 3.39 -5.20
CA GLU A 164 3.56 3.70 -6.59
C GLU A 164 4.61 4.53 -7.36
N PRO A 165 5.89 4.10 -7.40
CA PRO A 165 6.90 4.78 -8.18
C PRO A 165 6.65 4.56 -9.67
N ASN A 166 6.72 5.63 -10.46
CA ASN A 166 6.54 5.53 -11.90
C ASN A 166 7.88 5.23 -12.59
N TYR A 167 7.83 4.36 -13.59
CA TYR A 167 8.91 4.08 -14.51
C TYR A 167 8.44 4.34 -15.93
N ASP A 168 9.28 4.98 -16.73
CA ASP A 168 9.02 5.08 -18.16
C ASP A 168 9.14 3.69 -18.81
N ARG A 169 8.11 3.22 -19.52
CA ARG A 169 8.11 1.85 -20.07
C ARG A 169 9.19 1.62 -21.13
N ALA A 170 9.52 2.64 -21.92
CA ALA A 170 10.45 2.51 -23.04
C ALA A 170 11.91 2.45 -22.54
N SER A 171 12.32 3.44 -21.75
CA SER A 171 13.66 3.57 -21.19
C SER A 171 13.89 2.74 -19.92
N ARG A 172 12.80 2.32 -19.25
CA ARG A 172 12.79 1.62 -17.95
C ARG A 172 13.38 2.43 -16.80
N LYS A 173 13.62 3.73 -17.01
CA LYS A 173 14.15 4.63 -15.99
C LYS A 173 13.06 5.02 -14.99
N ALA A 174 13.45 5.08 -13.73
CA ALA A 174 12.62 5.61 -12.66
C ALA A 174 12.34 7.10 -12.89
N ILE A 175 11.11 7.54 -12.61
CA ILE A 175 10.74 8.95 -12.63
C ILE A 175 10.98 9.52 -11.23
N LEU A 176 12.17 10.10 -11.06
CA LEU A 176 12.69 10.60 -9.79
C LEU A 176 12.17 12.01 -9.46
N GLY A 177 11.93 12.26 -8.17
CA GLY A 177 11.69 13.58 -7.61
C GLY A 177 12.92 14.11 -6.88
N GLU A 178 12.69 15.11 -6.02
CA GLU A 178 13.74 15.69 -5.17
C GLU A 178 13.48 15.38 -3.69
N PRO A 179 14.44 14.77 -2.96
CA PRO A 179 15.75 14.27 -3.43
C PRO A 179 15.60 13.06 -4.36
N VAL A 180 16.65 12.66 -5.09
CA VAL A 180 16.63 11.56 -6.09
C VAL A 180 16.15 10.19 -5.60
N THR A 181 16.06 9.99 -4.27
CA THR A 181 15.49 8.78 -3.67
C THR A 181 13.96 8.81 -3.55
N ARG A 182 13.34 9.97 -3.82
CA ARG A 182 11.90 10.21 -3.74
C ARG A 182 11.20 9.94 -5.07
N PRO A 183 10.04 9.25 -5.11
CA PRO A 183 9.21 9.18 -6.31
C PRO A 183 8.66 10.55 -6.73
N ARG A 184 8.73 10.89 -8.02
CA ARG A 184 8.12 12.13 -8.51
C ARG A 184 6.60 12.05 -8.42
N ARG A 185 5.99 13.06 -7.79
CA ARG A 185 4.53 13.27 -7.80
C ARG A 185 4.20 14.39 -8.78
N ILE A 186 3.21 14.15 -9.64
CA ILE A 186 2.80 15.10 -10.69
C ILE A 186 1.59 15.92 -10.26
N SER A 187 0.81 15.38 -9.33
CA SER A 187 -0.42 15.98 -8.83
C SER A 187 -0.24 16.41 -7.39
N GLU A 188 -0.68 17.64 -7.09
CA GLU A 188 -0.71 18.22 -5.75
C GLU A 188 -1.98 17.88 -4.96
N ILE A 189 -2.92 17.18 -5.61
CA ILE A 189 -4.23 16.80 -5.05
C ILE A 189 -4.29 15.30 -4.78
N PHE A 190 -3.81 14.50 -5.74
CA PHE A 190 -3.77 13.05 -5.64
C PHE A 190 -2.37 12.57 -6.06
N PRO A 191 -1.43 12.36 -5.15
CA PRO A 191 0.00 12.28 -5.49
C PRO A 191 0.30 11.13 -6.47
N PHE A 192 -0.50 10.07 -6.41
CA PHE A 192 -0.37 8.89 -7.26
C PHE A 192 -1.09 8.97 -8.62
N TRP A 193 -1.94 10.00 -8.84
CA TRP A 193 -2.73 10.15 -10.07
C TRP A 193 -2.86 11.61 -10.56
N PRO A 194 -2.82 11.84 -11.88
CA PRO A 194 -2.71 10.85 -12.94
C PRO A 194 -1.28 10.30 -13.09
N ARG A 195 -1.19 9.03 -13.51
CA ARG A 195 0.08 8.45 -13.92
C ARG A 195 0.49 9.00 -15.29
N PRO A 196 1.79 9.24 -15.54
CA PRO A 196 2.29 9.58 -16.87
C PRO A 196 1.84 8.59 -17.93
N LYS A 197 1.54 9.10 -19.13
CA LYS A 197 1.21 8.24 -20.27
C LYS A 197 2.40 7.34 -20.58
N GLY A 198 2.15 6.04 -20.72
CA GLY A 198 3.19 5.06 -21.02
C GLY A 198 4.06 4.66 -19.83
N SER A 199 3.75 5.07 -18.60
CA SER A 199 4.47 4.58 -17.42
C SER A 199 3.93 3.23 -16.92
N LEU A 200 4.78 2.54 -16.16
CA LEU A 200 4.42 1.44 -15.28
C LEU A 200 4.67 1.88 -13.84
N ALA A 201 3.78 1.50 -12.93
CA ALA A 201 3.93 1.77 -11.51
C ALA A 201 3.48 0.54 -10.72
N PRO A 202 4.43 -0.27 -10.21
CA PRO A 202 4.14 -1.26 -9.18
C PRO A 202 3.57 -0.57 -7.94
N ASP A 203 2.68 -1.25 -7.22
CA ASP A 203 2.08 -0.70 -6.00
C ASP A 203 3.13 -0.31 -4.95
N LEU A 204 4.17 -1.14 -4.81
CA LEU A 204 5.29 -0.88 -3.93
C LEU A 204 6.59 -1.39 -4.55
N VAL A 205 7.66 -0.61 -4.44
CA VAL A 205 9.02 -1.05 -4.74
C VAL A 205 9.84 -1.07 -3.45
N ILE A 206 10.60 -2.14 -3.27
CA ILE A 206 11.54 -2.33 -2.17
C ILE A 206 12.94 -2.22 -2.75
N VAL A 207 13.71 -1.22 -2.33
CA VAL A 207 15.10 -1.04 -2.79
C VAL A 207 16.11 -1.76 -1.89
N GLU A 208 17.22 -2.21 -2.48
CA GLU A 208 18.34 -2.82 -1.77
C GLU A 208 19.10 -1.77 -0.95
N TYR A 209 19.47 -0.65 -1.59
CA TYR A 209 20.20 0.45 -0.99
C TYR A 209 19.30 1.69 -0.85
N ARG A 210 18.79 1.91 0.37
CA ARG A 210 17.82 2.97 0.68
C ARG A 210 18.31 4.41 0.45
N GLN A 211 19.62 4.60 0.32
CA GLN A 211 20.26 5.89 0.03
C GLN A 211 20.45 6.15 -1.46
N GLN A 212 20.18 5.15 -2.32
CA GLN A 212 20.29 5.25 -3.76
C GLN A 212 18.90 5.39 -4.40
N PRO A 213 18.79 5.96 -5.62
CA PRO A 213 17.54 6.01 -6.37
C PRO A 213 16.92 4.62 -6.57
N PHE A 214 15.60 4.56 -6.70
CA PHE A 214 14.86 3.31 -6.96
C PHE A 214 14.94 2.88 -8.44
N GLU A 215 16.11 3.01 -9.06
CA GLU A 215 16.35 2.51 -10.41
C GLU A 215 16.34 0.97 -10.41
N VAL A 216 15.94 0.36 -11.53
CA VAL A 216 15.78 -1.11 -11.67
C VAL A 216 16.94 -1.95 -11.09
N PRO A 217 18.23 -1.56 -11.24
CA PRO A 217 19.33 -2.30 -10.61
C PRO A 217 19.24 -2.35 -9.08
N ASN A 218 18.82 -1.26 -8.43
CA ASN A 218 18.69 -1.12 -6.97
C ASN A 218 17.36 -1.66 -6.43
N VAL A 219 16.46 -2.14 -7.28
CA VAL A 219 15.21 -2.75 -6.83
C VAL A 219 15.44 -4.18 -6.37
N PHE A 220 15.13 -4.47 -5.10
CA PHE A 220 15.07 -5.85 -4.59
C PHE A 220 13.77 -6.52 -5.03
N ALA A 221 12.63 -5.84 -4.83
CA ALA A 221 11.32 -6.36 -5.20
C ALA A 221 10.36 -5.27 -5.68
N ALA A 222 9.63 -5.57 -6.75
CA ALA A 222 8.41 -4.89 -7.17
C ALA A 222 7.22 -5.72 -6.67
N VAL A 223 6.45 -5.17 -5.75
CA VAL A 223 5.32 -5.82 -5.10
C VAL A 223 4.03 -5.26 -5.67
N GLU A 224 3.19 -6.12 -6.22
CA GLU A 224 1.79 -5.84 -6.48
C GLU A 224 0.97 -6.24 -5.25
N ILE A 225 0.07 -5.37 -4.81
CA ILE A 225 -0.78 -5.56 -3.64
C ILE A 225 -2.23 -5.74 -4.12
N LYS A 226 -2.92 -6.75 -3.61
CA LYS A 226 -4.34 -6.97 -3.91
C LYS A 226 -5.16 -7.02 -2.65
N PHE A 227 -6.13 -6.12 -2.55
CA PHE A 227 -7.12 -6.13 -1.48
C PHE A 227 -8.31 -7.03 -1.84
N PRO A 228 -9.18 -7.37 -0.88
CA PRO A 228 -10.34 -8.21 -1.15
C PRO A 228 -11.27 -7.54 -2.16
N GLY A 229 -11.63 -8.29 -3.21
CA GLY A 229 -12.42 -7.83 -4.35
C GLY A 229 -11.58 -7.39 -5.55
N ASP A 230 -10.25 -7.26 -5.42
CA ASP A 230 -9.35 -6.92 -6.51
C ASP A 230 -8.81 -8.17 -7.22
N TRP A 231 -8.80 -8.14 -8.55
CA TRP A 231 -8.30 -9.23 -9.36
C TRP A 231 -6.84 -8.99 -9.80
N VAL A 232 -6.05 -10.05 -9.78
CA VAL A 232 -4.70 -10.05 -10.36
C VAL A 232 -4.81 -10.06 -11.88
N LYS A 233 -4.05 -9.19 -12.54
CA LYS A 233 -3.93 -9.18 -14.00
C LYS A 233 -2.57 -9.71 -14.39
N GLU A 234 -2.55 -10.82 -15.15
CA GLU A 234 -1.29 -11.45 -15.58
C GLU A 234 -0.41 -10.48 -16.39
N ASP A 235 -1.01 -9.69 -17.28
CA ASP A 235 -0.28 -8.70 -18.09
C ASP A 235 0.38 -7.59 -17.25
N GLN A 236 -0.16 -7.30 -16.07
CA GLN A 236 0.43 -6.36 -15.13
C GLN A 236 1.72 -6.94 -14.54
N LEU A 237 1.68 -8.19 -14.07
CA LEU A 237 2.85 -8.88 -13.53
C LEU A 237 3.92 -9.11 -14.60
N ARG A 238 3.53 -9.53 -15.80
CA ARG A 238 4.43 -9.64 -16.97
C ARG A 238 5.05 -8.29 -17.32
N GLY A 239 4.27 -7.22 -17.28
CA GLY A 239 4.77 -5.85 -17.47
C GLY A 239 5.86 -5.48 -16.46
N TYR A 240 5.68 -5.84 -15.19
CA TYR A 240 6.70 -5.61 -14.16
C TYR A 240 7.92 -6.51 -14.33
N ALA A 241 7.76 -7.77 -14.73
CA ALA A 241 8.89 -8.65 -15.00
C ALA A 241 9.77 -8.12 -16.14
N VAL A 242 9.14 -7.64 -17.22
CA VAL A 242 9.84 -6.98 -18.34
C VAL A 242 10.55 -5.71 -17.87
N LEU A 243 9.90 -4.89 -17.04
CA LEU A 243 10.50 -3.70 -16.44
C LEU A 243 11.73 -4.05 -15.61
N MET A 244 11.60 -5.04 -14.71
CA MET A 244 12.64 -5.48 -13.78
C MET A 244 13.73 -6.35 -14.43
N LYS A 245 13.58 -6.67 -15.72
CA LYS A 245 14.45 -7.59 -16.49
C LYS A 245 14.49 -9.02 -15.93
N THR A 246 13.58 -9.36 -15.02
CA THR A 246 13.49 -10.67 -14.40
C THR A 246 12.16 -10.80 -13.64
N ASP A 247 11.56 -11.98 -13.68
CA ASP A 247 10.44 -12.35 -12.80
C ASP A 247 10.88 -12.41 -11.33
N ASN A 248 12.18 -12.56 -11.10
CA ASN A 248 12.73 -12.79 -9.77
C ASN A 248 12.56 -11.61 -8.79
N LYS A 249 12.27 -10.42 -9.31
CA LYS A 249 12.02 -9.24 -8.49
C LYS A 249 10.53 -8.99 -8.32
N VAL A 250 9.63 -9.72 -8.99
CA VAL A 250 8.19 -9.46 -8.93
C VAL A 250 7.55 -10.33 -7.86
N ALA A 251 6.76 -9.71 -6.99
CA ALA A 251 6.04 -10.40 -5.93
C ALA A 251 4.57 -9.97 -5.91
N LEU A 252 3.70 -10.88 -5.48
CA LEU A 252 2.29 -10.62 -5.23
C LEU A 252 2.00 -10.73 -3.73
N LEU A 253 1.36 -9.72 -3.17
CA LEU A 253 0.88 -9.71 -1.79
C LEU A 253 -0.64 -9.54 -1.78
N ARG A 254 -1.38 -10.59 -1.44
CA ARG A 254 -2.82 -10.49 -1.19
C ARG A 254 -3.09 -10.15 0.27
N VAL A 255 -4.05 -9.26 0.49
CA VAL A 255 -4.41 -8.73 1.80
C VAL A 255 -5.83 -9.20 2.12
N PRO A 256 -6.06 -9.85 3.28
CA PRO A 256 -5.11 -10.15 4.35
C PRO A 256 -4.37 -11.49 4.15
N GLU A 257 -4.62 -12.22 3.08
CA GLU A 257 -4.33 -13.66 2.98
C GLU A 257 -2.83 -14.01 3.01
N ASP A 258 -1.97 -13.13 2.50
CA ASP A 258 -0.52 -13.31 2.46
C ASP A 258 0.19 -12.40 3.49
N CYS A 259 -0.57 -11.68 4.32
CA CYS A 259 -0.05 -10.81 5.39
C CYS A 259 0.45 -11.62 6.60
N THR A 260 1.48 -11.13 7.28
CA THR A 260 2.02 -11.73 8.51
C THR A 260 2.15 -10.71 9.63
N GLY A 261 2.16 -11.17 10.89
CA GLY A 261 2.48 -10.32 12.04
C GLY A 261 1.40 -9.33 12.50
N TYR A 262 0.24 -9.25 11.83
CA TYR A 262 -0.89 -8.46 12.31
C TYR A 262 -1.62 -9.22 13.42
N LYS A 263 -1.51 -8.73 14.66
CA LYS A 263 -2.42 -9.10 15.75
C LYS A 263 -3.42 -7.96 15.91
N GLN A 264 -4.68 -8.22 15.61
CA GLN A 264 -5.76 -7.32 15.97
C GLN A 264 -5.89 -7.37 17.50
N ASP A 265 -5.71 -6.23 18.18
CA ASP A 265 -6.06 -6.14 19.60
C ASP A 265 -7.56 -6.40 19.74
N GLY A 266 -7.93 -7.61 20.15
CA GLY A 266 -9.33 -8.01 20.35
C GLY A 266 -9.71 -9.42 19.88
N ALA A 267 -8.86 -10.15 19.15
CA ALA A 267 -9.15 -11.56 18.85
C ALA A 267 -8.83 -12.42 20.08
N SER A 268 -9.84 -12.72 20.88
CA SER A 268 -9.73 -13.71 21.96
C SER A 268 -9.22 -15.03 21.38
N ARG A 269 -8.10 -15.50 21.91
CA ARG A 269 -7.59 -16.85 21.64
C ARG A 269 -8.63 -17.84 22.17
N THR A 270 -9.41 -18.44 21.28
CA THR A 270 -9.96 -19.76 21.59
C THR A 270 -8.78 -20.73 21.51
N GLU A 271 -8.23 -21.06 22.67
CA GLU A 271 -7.24 -22.12 22.81
C GLU A 271 -7.87 -23.43 22.32
N SER A 272 -7.47 -23.87 21.12
CA SER A 272 -7.68 -25.24 20.69
C SER A 272 -6.80 -26.13 21.59
N GLY A 273 -7.41 -26.71 22.61
CA GLY A 273 -6.78 -27.69 23.49
C GLY A 273 -6.21 -28.85 22.70
N ARG A 274 -4.88 -28.97 22.67
CA ARG A 274 -4.17 -30.19 22.29
C ARG A 274 -4.03 -31.05 23.55
N SER A 275 -4.96 -31.97 23.77
CA SER A 275 -4.76 -33.08 24.71
C SER A 275 -3.77 -34.07 24.09
N SER A 276 -2.52 -34.02 24.55
CA SER A 276 -1.53 -35.06 24.24
C SER A 276 -1.68 -36.19 25.26
N GLY A 277 -2.53 -37.16 24.94
CA GLY A 277 -2.65 -38.42 25.67
C GLY A 277 -1.46 -39.33 25.38
N ARG A 278 -0.45 -39.24 26.23
CA ARG A 278 0.75 -40.09 26.29
C ARG A 278 0.34 -41.51 26.70
N LYS A 279 0.40 -42.49 25.77
CA LYS A 279 0.35 -43.92 26.11
C LYS A 279 1.69 -44.32 26.75
N HIS A 280 1.66 -44.70 28.02
CA HIS A 280 2.68 -45.55 28.62
C HIS A 280 1.99 -46.66 29.41
N ARG A 281 2.33 -47.90 29.02
CA ARG A 281 2.23 -49.18 29.73
C ARG A 281 0.84 -49.62 30.20
#